data_AF-A0A1G1FUS6-F1
#
_entry.id   AF-A0A1G1FUS6-F1
#
_cell.length_a   1.000
_cell.length_b   1.000
_cell.length_c   1.000
_cell.angle_alpha   90.00
_cell.angle_beta   90.00
_cell.angle_gamma   90.00
#
_symmetry.space_group_name_H-M   'P 1'
#
loop_
_entity.id
_entity.type
_entity.pdbx_description
1 polymer ?
#
loop_
_entity_poly.entity_id
_entity_poly.type
_entity_poly.pdbx_seq_one_letter_code
_entity_poly.pdbx_strand_id
1 'polypeptide(L)'
;MSNVSRMVIVLILASAPWGFSAQAAEQVSGKTFYTTANIWYERQSRIESTNYHKGAILPIGTRVKIIEVFDGTTTPSDPPIFNRFVRFDDESGQSYKLLFMPRHAKEDMTVWDIFRQYFSENNPMGEGGAFKALTAEEQKSVMAGEITVGMSKTAVIMAYGYPPGHRTPSLKLDKWVYWENRFKTRTVAFSDDKVTTDRRKAQQVSPIDACIKACKENTQRTPEQCFDGCNH
;
A
#
# COMPACT_ATOMS: atom_id res chain seq x y z
N MET A 1 35.22 39.53 48.33
CA MET A 1 33.98 38.82 48.72
C MET A 1 32.86 39.52 47.97
N SER A 2 32.06 38.94 47.07
CA SER A 2 31.82 37.58 46.63
C SER A 2 31.59 37.59 45.10
N ASN A 3 31.93 36.47 44.45
CA ASN A 3 31.57 36.19 43.07
C ASN A 3 30.07 35.89 42.98
N VAL A 4 29.32 36.58 42.12
CA VAL A 4 28.00 36.11 41.68
C VAL A 4 28.17 35.49 40.31
N SER A 5 28.29 34.16 40.32
CA SER A 5 28.37 33.33 39.12
C SER A 5 26.99 33.20 38.47
N ARG A 6 27.01 33.29 37.14
CA ARG A 6 25.89 33.15 36.20
C ARG A 6 25.16 31.82 36.38
N MET A 7 23.84 31.85 36.29
CA MET A 7 23.06 30.67 35.92
C MET A 7 22.01 31.07 34.88
N VAL A 8 22.45 31.05 33.62
CA VAL A 8 21.53 31.07 32.47
C VAL A 8 21.01 29.65 32.33
N ILE A 9 19.76 29.44 32.69
CA ILE A 9 19.06 28.18 32.42
C ILE A 9 18.75 28.17 30.92
N VAL A 10 19.61 27.51 30.15
CA VAL A 10 19.31 27.13 28.77
C VAL A 10 18.37 25.93 28.84
N LEU A 11 17.08 26.16 28.63
CA LEU A 11 16.11 25.11 28.34
C LEU A 11 16.47 24.49 27.00
N ILE A 12 17.23 23.40 27.04
CA ILE A 12 17.41 22.53 25.88
C ILE A 12 16.08 21.82 25.67
N LEU A 13 15.27 22.34 24.73
CA LEU A 13 14.16 21.60 24.15
C LEU A 13 14.73 20.33 23.53
N ALA A 14 14.59 19.21 24.23
CA ALA A 14 14.86 17.90 23.67
C ALA A 14 13.87 17.66 22.54
N SER A 15 14.30 17.89 21.30
CA SER A 15 13.59 17.45 20.11
C SER A 15 13.63 15.92 20.08
N ALA A 16 12.58 15.29 20.61
CA ALA A 16 12.38 13.86 20.46
C ALA A 16 12.18 13.55 18.97
N PRO A 17 12.99 12.67 18.35
CA PRO A 17 12.73 12.23 17.00
C PRO A 17 11.59 11.21 17.02
N TRP A 18 10.59 11.45 16.16
CA TRP A 18 9.63 10.49 15.62
C TRP A 18 8.63 9.84 16.60
N GLY A 19 7.55 10.58 16.89
CA GLY A 19 6.30 10.04 17.41
C GLY A 19 5.11 10.63 16.68
N PHE A 20 4.87 10.20 15.42
CA PHE A 20 3.75 10.64 14.59
C PHE A 20 2.42 9.92 14.94
N SER A 21 2.25 9.42 16.17
CA SER A 21 1.23 8.42 16.48
C SER A 21 -0.12 9.00 16.92
N ALA A 22 -0.18 9.58 18.11
CA ALA A 22 -1.44 10.08 18.67
C ALA A 22 -1.98 11.32 17.93
N GLN A 23 -1.10 12.25 17.58
CA GLN A 23 -1.49 13.49 16.91
C GLN A 23 -2.04 13.23 15.50
N ALA A 24 -1.47 12.26 14.77
CA ALA A 24 -1.99 11.87 13.46
C ALA A 24 -3.33 11.13 13.58
N ALA A 25 -3.49 10.27 14.60
CA ALA A 25 -4.73 9.57 14.88
C ALA A 25 -5.88 10.56 15.15
N GLU A 26 -5.61 11.58 15.96
CA GLU A 26 -6.54 12.67 16.21
C GLU A 26 -6.87 13.46 14.94
N GLN A 27 -5.88 13.72 14.08
CA GLN A 27 -6.08 14.48 12.85
C GLN A 27 -6.97 13.80 11.82
N VAL A 28 -7.06 12.47 11.80
CA VAL A 28 -7.89 11.74 10.83
C VAL A 28 -9.22 11.25 11.41
N SER A 29 -9.33 11.14 12.74
CA SER A 29 -10.55 10.70 13.40
C SER A 29 -11.71 11.67 13.15
N GLY A 30 -12.89 11.12 12.88
CA GLY A 30 -14.11 11.85 12.56
C GLY A 30 -14.18 12.37 11.12
N LYS A 31 -13.10 12.31 10.33
CA LYS A 31 -13.07 12.78 8.94
C LYS A 31 -13.54 11.72 7.95
N THR A 32 -13.95 12.21 6.79
CA THR A 32 -14.42 11.41 5.67
C THR A 32 -13.28 11.10 4.70
N PHE A 33 -13.18 9.85 4.28
CA PHE A 33 -12.24 9.34 3.29
C PHE A 33 -12.98 8.45 2.28
N TYR A 34 -12.28 8.02 1.24
CA TYR A 34 -12.73 7.07 0.24
C TYR A 34 -11.77 5.89 0.20
N THR A 35 -12.30 4.68 0.04
CA THR A 35 -11.47 3.49 -0.21
C THR A 35 -10.75 3.65 -1.55
N THR A 36 -9.46 3.36 -1.60
CA THR A 36 -8.63 3.49 -2.82
C THR A 36 -8.52 2.19 -3.61
N ALA A 37 -8.97 1.09 -3.02
CA ALA A 37 -8.97 -0.25 -3.58
C ALA A 37 -10.09 -1.08 -2.94
N ASN A 38 -10.45 -2.19 -3.58
CA ASN A 38 -11.35 -3.17 -3.00
C ASN A 38 -10.73 -3.80 -1.74
N ILE A 39 -11.52 -3.84 -0.67
CA ILE A 39 -11.15 -4.49 0.59
C ILE A 39 -12.01 -5.73 0.75
N TRP A 40 -11.38 -6.91 0.79
CA TRP A 40 -12.04 -8.19 0.89
C TRP A 40 -12.18 -8.60 2.35
N TYR A 41 -13.34 -9.16 2.71
CA TYR A 41 -13.59 -9.59 4.07
C TYR A 41 -14.60 -10.75 4.17
N GLU A 42 -14.34 -11.65 5.12
CA GLU A 42 -15.35 -12.59 5.60
C GLU A 42 -16.09 -12.06 6.84
N ARG A 43 -15.45 -11.14 7.59
CA ARG A 43 -16.00 -10.52 8.80
C ARG A 43 -15.59 -9.06 8.87
N GLN A 44 -16.55 -8.14 8.87
CA GLN A 44 -16.31 -6.69 8.91
C GLN A 44 -15.50 -6.27 10.15
N SER A 45 -15.73 -6.94 11.28
CA SER A 45 -15.04 -6.67 12.55
C SER A 45 -13.59 -7.15 12.60
N ARG A 46 -13.13 -7.88 11.58
CA ARG A 46 -11.78 -8.45 11.52
C ARG A 46 -11.31 -8.63 10.07
N ILE A 47 -10.96 -7.52 9.43
CA ILE A 47 -10.34 -7.51 8.11
C ILE A 47 -8.83 -7.52 8.30
N GLU A 48 -8.13 -8.52 7.79
CA GLU A 48 -6.67 -8.56 7.88
C GLU A 48 -6.04 -7.76 6.73
N SER A 49 -5.02 -6.94 7.01
CA SER A 49 -4.30 -6.15 6.00
C SER A 49 -3.58 -6.99 4.93
N THR A 50 -3.54 -8.32 5.11
CA THR A 50 -3.17 -9.29 4.09
C THR A 50 -4.11 -9.27 2.87
N ASN A 51 -5.34 -8.77 3.06
CA ASN A 51 -6.44 -8.69 2.08
C ASN A 51 -6.71 -10.03 1.40
N TYR A 52 -7.08 -11.06 2.19
CA TYR A 52 -7.43 -12.36 1.62
C TYR A 52 -8.63 -12.21 0.67
N HIS A 53 -8.48 -12.65 -0.59
CA HIS A 53 -9.53 -12.56 -1.62
C HIS A 53 -10.63 -13.59 -1.42
N LYS A 54 -11.36 -13.44 -0.31
CA LYS A 54 -12.43 -14.34 0.11
C LYS A 54 -13.53 -13.57 0.84
N GLY A 55 -14.78 -13.92 0.54
CA GLY A 55 -15.96 -13.33 1.17
C GLY A 55 -16.52 -12.17 0.36
N ALA A 56 -17.02 -11.16 1.07
CA ALA A 56 -17.58 -9.95 0.49
C ALA A 56 -16.49 -8.91 0.16
N ILE A 57 -16.86 -7.94 -0.66
CA ILE A 57 -15.99 -6.82 -1.06
C ILE A 57 -16.61 -5.54 -0.55
N LEU A 58 -15.82 -4.73 0.16
CA LEU A 58 -16.05 -3.30 0.29
C LEU A 58 -15.42 -2.63 -0.94
N PRO A 59 -16.22 -2.08 -1.87
CA PRO A 59 -15.71 -1.60 -3.15
C PRO A 59 -14.71 -0.44 -2.99
N ILE A 60 -13.86 -0.25 -4.00
CA ILE A 60 -13.17 1.02 -4.22
C ILE A 60 -14.17 2.18 -4.28
N GLY A 61 -13.75 3.37 -3.84
CA GLY A 61 -14.55 4.59 -3.86
C GLY A 61 -15.67 4.63 -2.82
N THR A 62 -15.77 3.63 -1.94
CA THR A 62 -16.72 3.69 -0.82
C THR A 62 -16.34 4.83 0.11
N ARG A 63 -17.28 5.76 0.31
CA ARG A 63 -17.14 6.83 1.29
C ARG A 63 -17.23 6.24 2.70
N VAL A 64 -16.25 6.55 3.53
CA VAL A 64 -16.15 6.07 4.90
C VAL A 64 -15.79 7.20 5.85
N LYS A 65 -16.27 7.12 7.08
CA LYS A 65 -15.84 7.97 8.18
C LYS A 65 -14.82 7.21 9.02
N ILE A 66 -13.62 7.76 9.16
CA ILE A 66 -12.59 7.16 10.01
C ILE A 66 -12.98 7.44 11.46
N ILE A 67 -13.13 6.39 12.26
CA ILE A 67 -13.46 6.54 13.67
C ILE A 67 -12.20 6.52 14.52
N GLU A 68 -11.25 5.65 14.18
CA GLU A 68 -10.05 5.43 14.99
C GLU A 68 -8.92 4.82 14.16
N VAL A 69 -7.71 5.34 14.33
CA VAL A 69 -6.49 4.65 13.92
C VAL A 69 -5.72 4.36 15.19
N PHE A 70 -5.66 3.08 15.55
CA PHE A 70 -4.91 2.62 16.71
C PHE A 70 -3.57 2.05 16.22
N ASP A 71 -2.49 2.74 16.52
CA ASP A 71 -1.14 2.37 16.07
C ASP A 71 -0.29 1.68 17.13
N GLY A 72 -0.90 1.34 18.27
CA GLY A 72 -0.23 0.67 19.38
C GLY A 72 0.75 1.63 20.02
N THR A 73 0.31 2.29 21.09
CA THR A 73 1.22 3.06 21.92
C THR A 73 2.36 2.17 22.44
N THR A 74 3.50 2.80 22.70
CA THR A 74 4.74 2.18 23.18
C THR A 74 4.92 2.44 24.67
N THR A 75 4.11 1.82 25.50
CA THR A 75 4.33 1.67 26.94
C THR A 75 4.50 0.19 27.26
N PRO A 76 5.28 -0.18 28.29
CA PRO A 76 5.40 -1.58 28.71
C PRO A 76 4.07 -2.26 29.09
N SER A 77 3.00 -1.49 29.28
CA SER A 77 1.63 -1.92 29.53
C SER A 77 0.77 -2.09 28.28
N ASP A 78 1.31 -1.79 27.08
CA ASP A 78 0.49 -1.73 25.87
C ASP A 78 0.10 -3.11 25.30
N PRO A 79 -1.08 -3.20 24.66
CA PRO A 79 -1.52 -4.43 24.01
C PRO A 79 -0.53 -4.89 22.92
N PRO A 80 -0.49 -6.20 22.60
CA PRO A 80 0.42 -6.74 21.61
C PRO A 80 0.33 -6.01 20.25
N ILE A 81 1.46 -5.91 19.54
CA ILE A 81 1.63 -5.30 18.20
C ILE A 81 0.58 -5.76 17.17
N PHE A 82 -0.03 -6.92 17.40
CA PHE A 82 -1.11 -7.52 16.58
C PHE A 82 -2.48 -6.82 16.72
N ASN A 83 -2.61 -5.84 17.61
CA ASN A 83 -3.85 -5.09 17.85
C ASN A 83 -3.89 -3.73 17.16
N ARG A 84 -2.95 -3.42 16.25
CA ARG A 84 -2.99 -2.17 15.49
C ARG A 84 -4.06 -2.23 14.41
N PHE A 85 -4.88 -1.19 14.27
CA PHE A 85 -6.01 -1.21 13.34
C PHE A 85 -6.47 0.17 12.87
N VAL A 86 -7.23 0.18 11.78
CA VAL A 86 -8.09 1.29 11.37
C VAL A 86 -9.55 0.85 11.55
N ARG A 87 -10.34 1.62 12.29
CA ARG A 87 -11.78 1.44 12.45
C ARG A 87 -12.51 2.56 11.73
N PHE A 88 -13.51 2.19 10.94
CA PHE A 88 -14.23 3.12 10.08
C PHE A 88 -15.65 2.62 9.86
N ASP A 89 -16.55 3.55 9.58
CA ASP A 89 -17.95 3.27 9.27
C ASP A 89 -18.27 3.72 7.85
N ASP A 90 -19.10 2.98 7.13
CA ASP A 90 -19.62 3.42 5.83
C ASP A 90 -20.84 4.35 5.98
N GLU A 91 -21.39 4.82 4.85
CA GLU A 91 -22.57 5.71 4.85
C GLU A 91 -23.85 5.05 5.40
N SER A 92 -23.92 3.71 5.42
CA SER A 92 -25.04 2.97 6.01
C SER A 92 -24.94 2.84 7.53
N GLY A 93 -23.82 3.25 8.13
CA GLY A 93 -23.51 3.06 9.54
C GLY A 93 -22.93 1.69 9.86
N GLN A 94 -22.58 0.88 8.85
CA GLN A 94 -21.90 -0.40 9.07
C GLN A 94 -20.45 -0.14 9.48
N SER A 95 -20.04 -0.73 10.60
CA SER A 95 -18.68 -0.58 11.13
C SER A 95 -17.73 -1.69 10.67
N TYR A 96 -16.50 -1.30 10.37
CA TYR A 96 -15.42 -2.15 9.87
C TYR A 96 -14.14 -1.94 10.69
N LYS A 97 -13.32 -2.98 10.78
CA LYS A 97 -12.01 -2.94 11.45
C LYS A 97 -10.94 -3.64 10.62
N LEU A 98 -10.01 -2.85 10.07
CA LEU A 98 -8.84 -3.29 9.31
C LEU A 98 -7.63 -3.43 10.22
N LEU A 99 -7.27 -4.68 10.54
CA LEU A 99 -6.15 -5.06 11.37
C LEU A 99 -4.83 -5.06 10.60
N PHE A 100 -3.81 -4.44 11.17
CA PHE A 100 -2.47 -4.53 10.65
C PHE A 100 -1.82 -5.88 10.98
N MET A 101 -1.34 -6.58 9.95
CA MET A 101 -0.68 -7.88 10.07
C MET A 101 0.84 -7.72 9.90
N PRO A 102 1.61 -7.46 10.98
CA PRO A 102 3.05 -7.20 10.87
C PRO A 102 3.81 -8.38 10.26
N ARG A 103 3.38 -9.63 10.54
CA ARG A 103 3.97 -10.84 9.96
C ARG A 103 3.88 -10.92 8.43
N HIS A 104 2.95 -10.17 7.83
CA HIS A 104 2.75 -10.16 6.38
C HIS A 104 3.20 -8.86 5.72
N ALA A 105 3.65 -7.89 6.51
CA ALA A 105 4.07 -6.58 6.07
C ALA A 105 5.57 -6.54 5.74
N LYS A 106 6.08 -5.37 5.34
CA LYS A 106 7.52 -5.10 5.25
C LYS A 106 8.06 -4.68 6.62
N GLU A 107 9.37 -4.80 6.81
CA GLU A 107 10.06 -4.64 8.11
C GLU A 107 9.77 -3.31 8.83
N ASP A 108 9.49 -2.23 8.10
CA ASP A 108 9.21 -0.90 8.70
C ASP A 108 7.77 -0.41 8.49
N MET A 109 6.89 -1.28 8.01
CA MET A 109 5.52 -0.87 7.71
C MET A 109 4.71 -0.68 9.00
N THR A 110 3.90 0.37 9.02
CA THR A 110 3.04 0.76 10.13
C THR A 110 1.55 0.65 9.75
N VAL A 111 0.66 0.79 10.74
CA VAL A 111 -0.78 0.92 10.45
C VAL A 111 -1.08 2.16 9.58
N TRP A 112 -0.25 3.19 9.68
CA TRP A 112 -0.38 4.40 8.89
C TRP A 112 -0.05 4.18 7.41
N ASP A 113 0.84 3.24 7.10
CA ASP A 113 1.08 2.84 5.70
C ASP A 113 -0.12 2.10 5.13
N ILE A 114 -0.76 1.23 5.92
CA ILE A 114 -2.03 0.60 5.53
C ILE A 114 -3.13 1.64 5.36
N PHE A 115 -3.22 2.61 6.27
CA PHE A 115 -4.17 3.70 6.18
C PHE A 115 -4.01 4.45 4.85
N ARG A 116 -2.78 4.90 4.53
CA ARG A 116 -2.47 5.61 3.28
C ARG A 116 -2.69 4.76 2.03
N GLN A 117 -2.50 3.45 2.13
CA GLN A 117 -2.74 2.53 1.04
C GLN A 117 -4.22 2.47 0.70
N TYR A 118 -5.10 2.36 1.70
CA TYR A 118 -6.51 2.04 1.51
C TYR A 118 -7.48 3.22 1.64
N PHE A 119 -7.05 4.36 2.19
CA PHE A 119 -7.93 5.52 2.41
C PHE A 119 -7.31 6.80 1.84
N SER A 120 -8.13 7.58 1.15
CA SER A 120 -7.76 8.90 0.61
C SER A 120 -8.90 9.90 0.77
N GLU A 121 -8.58 11.16 1.03
CA GLU A 121 -9.60 12.24 1.01
C GLU A 121 -10.14 12.45 -0.41
N ASN A 122 -9.36 12.11 -1.44
CA ASN A 122 -9.75 12.20 -2.83
C ASN A 122 -10.51 10.95 -3.25
N ASN A 123 -11.70 11.13 -3.83
CA ASN A 123 -12.49 10.02 -4.36
C ASN A 123 -11.83 9.47 -5.64
N PRO A 124 -11.31 8.22 -5.64
CA PRO A 124 -10.71 7.65 -6.85
C PRO A 124 -11.72 7.47 -7.99
N MET A 125 -13.02 7.36 -7.69
CA MET A 125 -14.10 7.22 -8.66
C MET A 125 -14.73 8.54 -9.10
N GLY A 126 -14.34 9.67 -8.49
CA GLY A 126 -14.81 11.00 -8.87
C GLY A 126 -14.27 11.47 -10.23
N GLU A 127 -14.73 12.62 -10.70
CA GLU A 127 -14.16 13.25 -11.90
C GLU A 127 -12.67 13.54 -11.70
N GLY A 128 -11.85 13.23 -12.71
CA GLY A 128 -10.39 13.31 -12.62
C GLY A 128 -9.74 12.28 -11.68
N GLY A 129 -10.52 11.41 -11.04
CA GLY A 129 -10.04 10.36 -10.16
C GLY A 129 -9.31 9.24 -10.92
N ALA A 130 -8.39 8.56 -10.24
CA ALA A 130 -7.53 7.55 -10.84
C ALA A 130 -8.29 6.36 -11.46
N PHE A 131 -9.48 6.01 -10.95
CA PHE A 131 -10.33 4.96 -11.55
C PHE A 131 -10.84 5.36 -12.93
N LYS A 132 -11.14 6.64 -13.16
CA LYS A 132 -11.64 7.15 -14.45
C LYS A 132 -10.58 7.15 -15.54
N ALA A 133 -9.30 7.13 -15.17
CA ALA A 133 -8.18 7.03 -16.10
C ALA A 133 -7.96 5.59 -16.62
N LEU A 134 -8.59 4.58 -16.00
CA LEU A 134 -8.50 3.19 -16.44
C LEU A 134 -9.33 2.94 -17.71
N THR A 135 -8.98 1.90 -18.48
CA THR A 135 -9.82 1.49 -19.63
C THR A 135 -11.16 0.93 -19.16
N ALA A 136 -12.14 0.83 -20.06
CA ALA A 136 -13.46 0.28 -19.72
C ALA A 136 -13.38 -1.17 -19.21
N GLU A 137 -12.48 -1.97 -19.77
CA GLU A 137 -12.22 -3.35 -19.35
C GLU A 137 -11.59 -3.40 -17.96
N GLU A 138 -10.60 -2.54 -17.69
CA GLU A 138 -9.99 -2.42 -16.38
C GLU A 138 -11.00 -1.97 -15.33
N GLN A 139 -11.83 -0.96 -15.63
CA GLN A 139 -12.90 -0.50 -14.74
C GLN A 139 -13.86 -1.64 -14.40
N LYS A 140 -14.29 -2.42 -15.40
CA LYS A 140 -15.15 -3.58 -15.20
C LYS A 140 -14.49 -4.62 -14.29
N SER A 141 -13.22 -4.97 -14.54
CA SER A 141 -12.48 -5.94 -13.72
C SER A 141 -12.24 -5.42 -12.30
N VAL A 142 -11.96 -4.13 -12.12
CA VAL A 142 -11.83 -3.50 -10.80
C VAL A 142 -13.13 -3.59 -10.03
N MET A 143 -14.27 -3.23 -10.63
CA MET A 143 -15.57 -3.32 -9.95
C MET A 143 -15.96 -4.75 -9.60
N ALA A 144 -15.53 -5.73 -10.40
CA ALA A 144 -15.77 -7.14 -10.12
C ALA A 144 -14.81 -7.74 -9.07
N GLY A 145 -13.73 -7.04 -8.72
CA GLY A 145 -12.66 -7.63 -7.91
C GLY A 145 -11.98 -8.78 -8.66
N GLU A 146 -11.67 -8.59 -9.94
CA GLU A 146 -11.03 -9.57 -10.80
C GLU A 146 -9.70 -9.04 -11.37
N ILE A 147 -8.73 -9.96 -11.56
CA ILE A 147 -7.50 -9.68 -12.32
C ILE A 147 -7.62 -10.40 -13.65
N THR A 148 -7.59 -9.63 -14.73
CA THR A 148 -7.62 -10.08 -16.12
C THR A 148 -6.31 -9.72 -16.84
N VAL A 149 -6.03 -10.43 -17.93
CA VAL A 149 -4.82 -10.20 -18.75
C VAL A 149 -4.89 -8.80 -19.36
N GLY A 150 -3.76 -8.08 -19.37
CA GLY A 150 -3.66 -6.74 -19.94
C GLY A 150 -3.93 -5.59 -18.96
N MET A 151 -4.47 -5.88 -17.76
CA MET A 151 -4.65 -4.88 -16.70
C MET A 151 -3.30 -4.27 -16.28
N SER A 152 -3.29 -2.97 -16.04
CA SER A 152 -2.16 -2.25 -15.46
C SER A 152 -1.93 -2.64 -14.00
N LYS A 153 -0.72 -2.40 -13.48
CA LYS A 153 -0.41 -2.54 -12.04
C LYS A 153 -1.37 -1.71 -11.18
N THR A 154 -1.72 -0.50 -11.62
CA THR A 154 -2.69 0.37 -10.95
C THR A 154 -4.08 -0.27 -10.87
N ALA A 155 -4.60 -0.78 -11.99
CA ALA A 155 -5.89 -1.46 -12.01
C ALA A 155 -5.88 -2.71 -11.11
N VAL A 156 -4.78 -3.47 -11.08
CA VAL A 156 -4.64 -4.62 -10.19
C VAL A 156 -4.71 -4.20 -8.72
N ILE A 157 -4.02 -3.13 -8.31
CA ILE A 157 -4.12 -2.60 -6.93
C ILE A 157 -5.55 -2.18 -6.61
N MET A 158 -6.23 -1.48 -7.51
CA MET A 158 -7.62 -1.06 -7.28
C MET A 158 -8.57 -2.26 -7.15
N ALA A 159 -8.37 -3.31 -7.95
CA ALA A 159 -9.22 -4.50 -7.97
C ALA A 159 -8.98 -5.44 -6.77
N TYR A 160 -7.72 -5.63 -6.38
CA TYR A 160 -7.28 -6.69 -5.45
C TYR A 160 -6.64 -6.14 -4.17
N GLY A 161 -6.47 -4.83 -4.05
CA GLY A 161 -5.69 -4.22 -2.99
C GLY A 161 -4.19 -4.47 -3.12
N TYR A 162 -3.48 -4.11 -2.06
CA TYR A 162 -2.02 -4.20 -2.00
C TYR A 162 -1.57 -5.63 -1.68
N PRO A 163 -0.60 -6.18 -2.41
CA PRO A 163 -0.05 -7.49 -2.09
C PRO A 163 0.75 -7.43 -0.78
N PRO A 164 0.73 -8.50 0.03
CA PRO A 164 1.50 -8.56 1.26
C PRO A 164 3.01 -8.38 1.04
N GLY A 165 3.61 -7.48 1.82
CA GLY A 165 5.00 -7.05 1.69
C GLY A 165 6.03 -8.18 1.80
N HIS A 166 5.81 -9.15 2.69
CA HIS A 166 6.73 -10.28 2.86
C HIS A 166 6.85 -11.20 1.64
N ARG A 167 5.85 -11.20 0.74
CA ARG A 167 5.93 -11.93 -0.55
C ARG A 167 6.14 -11.01 -1.75
N THR A 168 5.79 -9.73 -1.60
CA THR A 168 5.97 -8.70 -2.63
C THR A 168 6.70 -7.49 -2.02
N PRO A 169 8.04 -7.55 -1.90
CA PRO A 169 8.83 -6.51 -1.24
C PRO A 169 8.79 -5.16 -1.96
N SER A 170 8.42 -5.13 -3.24
CA SER A 170 8.28 -3.91 -4.03
C SER A 170 7.20 -4.06 -5.09
N LEU A 171 6.39 -3.01 -5.25
CA LEU A 171 5.40 -2.93 -6.33
C LEU A 171 6.05 -2.69 -7.70
N LYS A 172 7.34 -2.31 -7.74
CA LYS A 172 8.08 -2.17 -8.99
C LYS A 172 8.39 -3.52 -9.65
N LEU A 173 8.32 -4.62 -8.90
CA LEU A 173 8.58 -5.96 -9.43
C LEU A 173 7.49 -6.36 -10.44
N ASP A 174 7.86 -7.24 -11.35
CA ASP A 174 6.95 -7.80 -12.37
C ASP A 174 6.27 -9.09 -11.89
N LYS A 175 6.44 -9.42 -10.62
CA LYS A 175 5.78 -10.54 -9.97
C LYS A 175 5.26 -10.10 -8.62
N TRP A 176 3.94 -10.14 -8.46
CA TRP A 176 3.27 -9.91 -7.18
C TRP A 176 2.61 -11.20 -6.70
N VAL A 177 2.66 -11.44 -5.40
CA VAL A 177 2.08 -12.61 -4.78
C VAL A 177 1.03 -12.16 -3.77
N TYR A 178 -0.18 -12.65 -3.98
CA TYR A 178 -1.35 -12.43 -3.15
C TYR A 178 -1.73 -13.71 -2.40
N TRP A 179 -2.43 -13.56 -1.29
CA TRP A 179 -3.09 -14.68 -0.61
C TRP A 179 -4.57 -14.69 -0.97
N GLU A 180 -5.05 -15.76 -1.58
CA GLU A 180 -6.50 -15.96 -1.77
C GLU A 180 -7.14 -16.36 -0.44
N ASN A 181 -6.40 -17.14 0.36
CA ASN A 181 -6.76 -17.51 1.73
C ASN A 181 -5.48 -17.91 2.49
N ARG A 182 -5.61 -18.36 3.73
CA ARG A 182 -4.48 -18.73 4.60
C ARG A 182 -3.58 -19.86 4.08
N PHE A 183 -4.04 -20.63 3.09
CA PHE A 183 -3.35 -21.80 2.54
C PHE A 183 -3.00 -21.68 1.06
N LYS A 184 -3.60 -20.72 0.34
CA LYS A 184 -3.47 -20.60 -1.11
C LYS A 184 -3.00 -19.20 -1.50
N THR A 185 -1.97 -19.16 -2.34
CA THR A 185 -1.45 -17.93 -2.93
C THR A 185 -1.74 -17.88 -4.43
N ARG A 186 -1.85 -16.66 -4.96
CA ARG A 186 -1.93 -16.37 -6.38
C ARG A 186 -0.74 -15.50 -6.76
N THR A 187 -0.03 -15.91 -7.80
CA THR A 187 1.01 -15.08 -8.42
C THR A 187 0.43 -14.35 -9.61
N VAL A 188 0.63 -13.04 -9.64
CA VAL A 188 0.32 -12.15 -10.77
C VAL A 188 1.64 -11.74 -11.40
N ALA A 189 1.73 -11.94 -12.70
CA ALA A 189 2.91 -11.66 -13.51
C ALA A 189 2.63 -10.45 -14.40
N PHE A 190 3.63 -9.59 -14.60
CA PHE A 190 3.54 -8.39 -15.42
C PHE A 190 4.60 -8.41 -16.53
N SER A 191 4.31 -7.78 -17.65
CA SER A 191 5.24 -7.43 -18.73
C SER A 191 4.81 -6.07 -19.23
N ASP A 192 5.74 -5.12 -19.33
CA ASP A 192 5.43 -3.75 -19.77
C ASP A 192 4.28 -3.11 -18.97
N ASP A 193 4.34 -3.26 -17.65
CA ASP A 193 3.34 -2.80 -16.68
C ASP A 193 1.94 -3.43 -16.79
N LYS A 194 1.77 -4.46 -17.63
CA LYS A 194 0.49 -5.14 -17.87
C LYS A 194 0.51 -6.60 -17.43
N VAL A 195 -0.61 -7.08 -16.88
CA VAL A 195 -0.77 -8.48 -16.48
C VAL A 195 -0.58 -9.41 -17.68
N THR A 196 0.23 -10.44 -17.52
CA THR A 196 0.54 -11.44 -18.56
C THR A 196 0.36 -12.87 -18.04
N THR A 197 0.02 -13.79 -18.95
CA THR A 197 0.05 -15.23 -18.70
C THR A 197 1.42 -15.85 -18.97
N ASP A 198 2.28 -15.17 -19.75
CA ASP A 198 3.62 -15.66 -20.07
C ASP A 198 4.58 -15.36 -18.91
N ARG A 199 4.73 -16.33 -18.02
CA ARG A 199 5.62 -16.23 -16.85
C ARG A 199 7.10 -16.11 -17.22
N ARG A 200 7.49 -16.39 -18.47
CA ARG A 200 8.86 -16.17 -18.96
C ARG A 200 9.12 -14.71 -19.31
N LYS A 201 8.07 -13.94 -19.62
CA LYS A 201 8.17 -12.49 -19.86
C LYS A 201 8.13 -11.67 -18.57
N ALA A 202 7.64 -12.25 -17.47
CA ALA A 202 7.68 -11.66 -16.13
C ALA A 202 9.09 -11.65 -15.51
N GLN A 203 10.10 -11.75 -16.35
CA GLN A 203 11.48 -11.91 -15.96
C GLN A 203 11.97 -10.58 -15.41
N GLN A 204 12.42 -10.65 -14.16
CA GLN A 204 13.23 -9.68 -13.45
C GLN A 204 14.11 -8.95 -14.47
N VAL A 205 13.79 -7.67 -14.76
CA VAL A 205 14.63 -6.83 -15.62
C VAL A 205 16.04 -6.98 -15.10
N SER A 206 16.89 -7.70 -15.84
CA SER A 206 18.24 -7.93 -15.35
C SER A 206 18.91 -6.55 -15.28
N PRO A 207 19.88 -6.35 -14.37
CA PRO A 207 20.65 -5.11 -14.36
C PRO A 207 21.20 -4.74 -15.75
N ILE A 208 21.50 -5.76 -16.56
CA ILE A 208 21.88 -5.65 -17.97
C ILE A 208 20.73 -5.12 -18.84
N ASP A 209 19.51 -5.67 -18.75
CA ASP A 209 18.37 -5.21 -19.54
C ASP A 209 17.97 -3.76 -19.19
N ALA A 210 18.03 -3.41 -17.90
CA ALA A 210 17.80 -2.05 -17.43
C ALA A 210 18.87 -1.08 -17.97
N CYS A 211 20.14 -1.51 -17.96
CA CYS A 211 21.25 -0.75 -18.52
C CYS A 211 21.11 -0.56 -20.04
N ILE A 212 20.76 -1.61 -20.78
CA ILE A 212 20.58 -1.56 -22.24
C ILE A 212 19.43 -0.61 -22.60
N LYS A 213 18.33 -0.66 -21.86
CA LYS A 213 17.20 0.26 -22.04
C LYS A 213 17.65 1.71 -21.82
N ALA A 214 18.33 2.00 -20.71
CA ALA A 214 18.83 3.34 -20.41
C ALA A 214 19.86 3.82 -21.46
N CYS A 215 20.70 2.93 -21.98
CA CYS A 215 21.66 3.24 -23.04
C CYS A 215 20.95 3.64 -24.34
N LYS A 216 19.92 2.89 -24.77
CA LYS A 216 19.14 3.20 -25.98
C LYS A 216 18.36 4.50 -25.88
N GLU A 217 17.85 4.83 -24.69
CA GLU A 217 17.09 6.07 -24.47
C GLU A 217 17.98 7.31 -24.46
N ASN A 218 19.23 7.17 -23.99
CA ASN A 218 20.17 8.30 -23.85
C ASN A 218 21.19 8.39 -24.99
N THR A 219 21.23 7.42 -25.90
CA THR A 219 22.19 7.38 -27.01
C THR A 219 21.52 6.87 -28.29
N GLN A 220 22.02 7.26 -29.47
CA GLN A 220 21.58 6.68 -30.75
C GLN A 220 22.30 5.36 -31.07
N ARG A 221 22.73 4.60 -30.06
CA ARG A 221 23.49 3.35 -30.25
C ARG A 221 22.58 2.18 -30.58
N THR A 222 23.13 1.18 -31.28
CA THR A 222 22.41 -0.05 -31.59
C THR A 222 22.26 -0.93 -30.34
N PRO A 223 21.30 -1.88 -30.34
CA PRO A 223 21.13 -2.84 -29.25
C PRO A 223 22.42 -3.59 -28.88
N GLU A 224 23.22 -4.00 -29.87
CA GLU A 224 24.48 -4.71 -29.65
C GLU A 224 25.52 -3.83 -28.93
N GLN A 225 25.65 -2.57 -29.36
CA GLN A 225 26.58 -1.61 -28.74
C GLN A 225 26.21 -1.28 -27.30
N CYS A 226 24.91 -1.24 -26.99
CA CYS A 226 24.44 -1.05 -25.63
C CYS A 226 24.62 -2.30 -24.76
N PHE A 227 24.46 -3.50 -25.34
CA PHE A 227 24.71 -4.75 -24.62
C PHE A 227 26.18 -4.83 -24.17
N ASP A 228 27.13 -4.58 -25.08
CA ASP A 228 28.56 -4.63 -24.78
C ASP A 228 28.96 -3.63 -23.69
N GLY A 229 28.42 -2.41 -23.75
CA GLY A 229 28.67 -1.38 -22.73
C GLY A 229 28.07 -1.67 -21.35
N CYS A 230 27.08 -2.56 -21.27
CA CYS A 230 26.37 -2.91 -20.04
C CYS A 230 26.86 -4.22 -19.42
N ASN A 231 27.77 -4.95 -20.08
CA ASN A 231 28.26 -6.25 -19.67
C ASN A 231 29.68 -6.20 -19.04
N HIS A 232 30.08 -5.03 -18.54
CA HIS A 232 31.38 -4.73 -17.93
C HIS A 232 31.25 -4.26 -16.47
#